data_AF-A0A1Y1ZZ16-F1
#
_entry.id   AF-A0A1Y1ZZ16-F1
#
_cell.length_a   1.000
_cell.length_b   1.000
_cell.length_c   1.000
_cell.angle_alpha   90.00
_cell.angle_beta   90.00
_cell.angle_gamma   90.00
#
_symmetry.space_group_name_H-M   'P 1'
#
loop_
_entity.id
_entity.type
_entity.pdbx_description
1 polymer ?
#
loop_
_entity_poly.entity_id
_entity_poly.type
_entity_poly.pdbx_seq_one_letter_code
_entity_poly.pdbx_strand_id
1 'polypeptide(L)'
;MLSAITFGAILAAANTVSAHGWVDAWTISGQNYIGFNPTAAPWVPDQGTIGWPAWNTDTGPVYSKNVDSPDIICSTNATNAKLYASPIAAGSTINFHWTTWPDSHHGPIMSYLAACNGDCASVNKRQLKWFKIAERGQLSYGAGGGKSGTWADDELRAANGAWSVKIPSSIKAGNYVLRNEIIALHSAYDVGAAQLYPQCANIKVTGGGKATPDGVIGTALYNQNDPGIHYNIYNDESKPVYQIPGPKLFTG
;
A
#
# COMPACT_ATOMS: atom_id res chain seq x y z
N MET A 1 -17.03 -1.95 64.39
CA MET A 1 -17.48 -2.07 62.99
C MET A 1 -16.31 -1.63 62.11
N LEU A 2 -15.56 -2.58 61.54
CA LEU A 2 -14.45 -2.28 60.62
C LEU A 2 -15.03 -1.97 59.24
N SER A 3 -14.74 -0.77 58.72
CA SER A 3 -15.14 -0.34 57.39
C SER A 3 -14.13 -0.85 56.37
N ALA A 4 -14.57 -1.70 55.44
CA ALA A 4 -13.74 -2.23 54.36
C ALA A 4 -13.67 -1.20 53.22
N ILE A 5 -12.47 -0.66 52.97
CA ILE A 5 -12.22 0.21 51.82
C ILE A 5 -11.95 -0.68 50.61
N THR A 6 -12.92 -0.74 49.69
CA THR A 6 -12.77 -1.45 48.41
C THR A 6 -12.03 -0.53 47.44
N PHE A 7 -10.78 -0.86 47.12
CA PHE A 7 -10.05 -0.23 46.01
C PHE A 7 -10.56 -0.82 44.69
N GLY A 8 -11.37 -0.06 43.96
CA GLY A 8 -11.77 -0.40 42.59
C GLY A 8 -10.59 -0.15 41.64
N ALA A 9 -10.06 -1.19 41.03
CA ALA A 9 -9.10 -1.07 39.94
C ALA A 9 -9.84 -0.63 38.66
N ILE A 10 -9.65 0.62 38.25
CA ILE A 10 -10.09 1.09 36.93
C ILE A 10 -9.09 0.55 35.91
N LEU A 11 -9.48 -0.50 35.19
CA LEU A 11 -8.75 -0.99 34.03
C LEU A 11 -8.99 0.00 32.88
N ALA A 12 -8.11 0.98 32.72
CA ALA A 12 -8.10 1.83 31.53
C ALA A 12 -7.60 0.99 30.35
N ALA A 13 -8.53 0.48 29.54
CA ALA A 13 -8.20 -0.05 28.22
C ALA A 13 -7.69 1.12 27.37
N ALA A 14 -6.38 1.20 27.18
CA ALA A 14 -5.78 2.11 26.23
C ALA A 14 -6.16 1.61 24.82
N ASN A 15 -7.25 2.15 24.27
CA ASN A 15 -7.55 2.03 22.86
C ASN A 15 -6.47 2.81 22.11
N THR A 16 -5.40 2.12 21.71
CA THR A 16 -4.45 2.67 20.74
C THR A 16 -5.16 2.71 19.40
N VAL A 17 -5.80 3.83 19.10
CA VAL A 17 -6.27 4.10 17.75
C VAL A 17 -5.02 4.29 16.91
N SER A 18 -4.61 3.24 16.20
CA SER A 18 -3.57 3.38 15.17
C SER A 18 -4.12 4.29 14.10
N ALA A 19 -3.58 5.50 13.99
CA ALA A 19 -4.02 6.48 13.01
C ALA A 19 -3.65 6.07 11.58
N HIS A 20 -2.74 5.11 11.40
CA HIS A 20 -2.25 4.67 10.09
C HIS A 20 -1.95 3.16 10.09
N GLY A 21 -1.87 2.57 8.90
CA GLY A 21 -1.74 1.13 8.71
C GLY A 21 -0.57 0.72 7.81
N TRP A 22 -0.25 -0.58 7.83
CA TRP A 22 0.76 -1.21 6.98
C TRP A 22 0.33 -2.64 6.63
N VAL A 23 1.03 -3.31 5.71
CA VAL A 23 0.75 -4.72 5.39
C VAL A 23 1.48 -5.63 6.38
N ASP A 24 0.73 -6.30 7.25
CA ASP A 24 1.26 -7.18 8.30
C ASP A 24 1.29 -8.66 7.90
N ALA A 25 0.57 -9.05 6.85
CA ALA A 25 0.60 -10.41 6.34
C ALA A 25 0.42 -10.48 4.82
N TRP A 26 1.09 -11.46 4.20
CA TRP A 26 0.94 -11.82 2.79
C TRP A 26 0.58 -13.30 2.71
N THR A 27 -0.54 -13.63 2.07
CA THR A 27 -0.94 -15.01 1.80
C THR A 27 -0.76 -15.32 0.33
N ILE A 28 0.22 -16.17 0.03
CA ILE A 28 0.67 -16.48 -1.34
C ILE A 28 0.74 -17.99 -1.48
N SER A 29 0.01 -18.55 -2.47
CA SER A 29 -0.03 -20.00 -2.70
C SER A 29 -0.39 -20.81 -1.44
N GLY A 30 -1.27 -20.25 -0.58
CA GLY A 30 -1.69 -20.85 0.70
C GLY A 30 -0.67 -20.73 1.84
N GLN A 31 0.50 -20.11 1.61
CA GLN A 31 1.51 -19.84 2.63
C GLN A 31 1.34 -18.43 3.17
N ASN A 32 1.44 -18.29 4.50
CA ASN A 32 1.42 -16.99 5.16
C ASN A 32 2.85 -16.48 5.39
N TYR A 33 3.12 -15.25 4.99
CA TYR A 33 4.37 -14.55 5.21
C TYR A 33 4.09 -13.33 6.09
N ILE A 34 4.81 -13.21 7.20
CA ILE A 34 4.72 -12.03 8.06
C ILE A 34 5.28 -10.83 7.29
N GLY A 35 4.53 -9.74 7.28
CA GLY A 35 4.94 -8.45 6.73
C GLY A 35 5.93 -7.73 7.64
N PHE A 36 6.67 -6.77 7.11
CA PHE A 36 7.58 -5.98 7.93
C PHE A 36 6.78 -5.04 8.83
N ASN A 37 6.99 -5.11 10.15
CA ASN A 37 6.36 -4.21 11.11
C ASN A 37 7.23 -2.96 11.32
N PRO A 38 6.84 -1.78 10.80
CA PRO A 38 7.65 -0.57 10.93
C PRO A 38 7.71 -0.04 12.37
N THR A 39 6.76 -0.39 13.24
CA THR A 39 6.75 0.06 14.65
C THR A 39 7.85 -0.58 15.49
N ALA A 40 8.42 -1.71 15.03
CA ALA A 40 9.55 -2.36 15.66
C ALA A 40 10.90 -1.82 15.17
N ALA A 41 10.94 -1.03 14.11
CA ALA A 41 12.15 -0.33 13.68
C ALA A 41 12.42 0.88 14.62
N PRO A 42 13.68 1.27 14.85
CA PRO A 42 14.92 0.65 14.37
C PRO A 42 15.43 -0.52 15.24
N TRP A 43 14.68 -0.93 16.28
CA TRP A 43 15.11 -1.96 17.24
C TRP A 43 15.26 -3.36 16.62
N VAL A 44 14.41 -3.68 15.65
CA VAL A 44 14.51 -4.89 14.82
C VAL A 44 14.51 -4.48 13.34
N PRO A 45 15.65 -4.02 12.82
CA PRO A 45 15.74 -3.42 11.49
C PRO A 45 15.62 -4.45 10.35
N ASP A 46 15.97 -5.71 10.63
CA ASP A 46 15.70 -6.85 9.75
C ASP A 46 14.84 -7.86 10.52
N GLN A 47 13.64 -8.10 10.01
CA GLN A 47 12.66 -8.99 10.62
C GLN A 47 12.58 -10.34 9.88
N GLY A 48 13.46 -10.59 8.90
CA GLY A 48 13.44 -11.80 8.10
C GLY A 48 12.13 -11.95 7.33
N THR A 49 11.60 -10.86 6.78
CA THR A 49 10.32 -10.84 6.05
C THR A 49 10.54 -10.70 4.55
N ILE A 50 9.50 -10.98 3.77
CA ILE A 50 9.48 -10.67 2.33
C ILE A 50 9.21 -9.19 2.08
N GLY A 51 8.61 -8.51 3.07
CA GLY A 51 8.31 -7.09 3.06
C GLY A 51 9.57 -6.26 3.25
N TRP A 52 9.71 -5.18 2.50
CA TRP A 52 10.88 -4.31 2.57
C TRP A 52 10.92 -3.59 3.92
N PRO A 53 12.04 -3.63 4.66
CA PRO A 53 12.21 -2.79 5.84
C PRO A 53 12.07 -1.31 5.49
N ALA A 54 11.22 -0.60 6.21
CA ALA A 54 10.98 0.84 6.08
C ALA A 54 10.94 1.51 7.46
N TRP A 55 11.36 2.78 7.56
CA TRP A 55 11.55 3.47 8.84
C TRP A 55 10.46 4.50 9.13
N ASN A 56 9.26 4.31 8.58
CA ASN A 56 8.06 5.05 8.97
C ASN A 56 7.50 4.45 10.28
N THR A 57 8.24 4.60 11.38
CA THR A 57 7.94 3.96 12.69
C THR A 57 6.63 4.45 13.32
N ASP A 58 6.17 5.62 12.89
CA ASP A 58 4.86 6.20 13.19
C ASP A 58 3.74 5.64 12.30
N THR A 59 4.04 4.65 11.45
CA THR A 59 3.18 4.08 10.40
C THR A 59 2.73 5.11 9.36
N GLY A 60 3.40 6.26 9.32
CA GLY A 60 2.99 7.41 8.54
C GLY A 60 3.23 7.28 7.03
N PRO A 61 2.68 8.23 6.25
CA PRO A 61 2.75 8.25 4.80
C PRO A 61 4.02 8.89 4.25
N VAL A 62 4.24 8.70 2.96
CA VAL A 62 4.96 9.67 2.13
C VAL A 62 3.95 10.72 1.65
N TYR A 63 4.15 11.98 2.01
CA TYR A 63 3.27 13.06 1.54
C TYR A 63 3.47 13.34 0.05
N SER A 64 2.40 13.73 -0.64
CA SER A 64 2.41 14.01 -2.08
C SER A 64 3.39 15.13 -2.48
N LYS A 65 3.71 16.08 -1.58
CA LYS A 65 4.77 17.07 -1.81
C LYS A 65 6.19 16.47 -1.99
N ASN A 66 6.38 15.20 -1.61
CA ASN A 66 7.65 14.49 -1.64
C ASN A 66 7.63 13.30 -2.62
N VAL A 67 6.76 13.30 -3.64
CA VAL A 67 6.65 12.18 -4.61
C VAL A 67 7.87 12.02 -5.52
N ASP A 68 8.75 13.01 -5.57
CA ASP A 68 10.05 12.93 -6.24
C ASP A 68 11.16 12.35 -5.34
N SER A 69 10.88 12.14 -4.05
CA SER A 69 11.79 11.51 -3.09
C SER A 69 11.86 9.98 -3.33
N PRO A 70 13.02 9.34 -3.09
CA PRO A 70 13.15 7.88 -3.11
C PRO A 70 12.23 7.14 -2.12
N ASP A 71 11.68 7.84 -1.15
CA ASP A 71 10.75 7.27 -0.18
C ASP A 71 9.44 6.82 -0.83
N ILE A 72 9.01 7.45 -1.93
CA ILE A 72 7.77 7.07 -2.62
C ILE A 72 7.81 5.64 -3.20
N ILE A 73 9.03 5.11 -3.38
CA ILE A 73 9.27 3.84 -4.06
C ILE A 73 8.72 2.70 -3.19
N CYS A 74 9.14 2.63 -1.93
CA CYS A 74 8.81 1.54 -1.00
C CYS A 74 8.67 2.01 0.46
N SER A 75 8.35 3.28 0.68
CA SER A 75 8.28 3.99 1.97
C SER A 75 9.62 4.52 2.49
N THR A 76 9.54 5.28 3.58
CA THR A 76 10.62 6.06 4.20
C THR A 76 11.86 5.22 4.47
N ASN A 77 13.00 5.63 3.92
CA ASN A 77 14.29 4.94 4.07
C ASN A 77 14.25 3.43 3.75
N ALA A 78 13.33 3.00 2.89
CA ALA A 78 13.15 1.57 2.66
C ALA A 78 14.39 0.90 2.05
N THR A 79 14.71 -0.30 2.52
CA THR A 79 15.80 -1.14 2.03
C THR A 79 15.28 -2.49 1.52
N ASN A 80 16.08 -3.18 0.73
CA ASN A 80 15.67 -4.44 0.10
C ASN A 80 15.43 -5.54 1.15
N ALA A 81 14.26 -6.17 1.10
CA ALA A 81 14.02 -7.44 1.77
C ALA A 81 15.00 -8.51 1.27
N LYS A 82 15.33 -9.49 2.13
CA LYS A 82 16.27 -10.58 1.79
C LYS A 82 15.57 -11.87 1.38
N LEU A 83 14.31 -12.03 1.78
CA LEU A 83 13.50 -13.21 1.45
C LEU A 83 12.57 -12.94 0.27
N TYR A 84 11.98 -14.02 -0.26
CA TYR A 84 11.01 -13.99 -1.34
C TYR A 84 9.79 -14.83 -0.98
N ALA A 85 8.62 -14.40 -1.44
CA ALA A 85 7.52 -15.32 -1.62
C ALA A 85 7.70 -16.09 -2.95
N SER A 86 7.71 -17.42 -2.86
CA SER A 86 8.01 -18.29 -4.00
C SER A 86 7.52 -19.72 -3.72
N PRO A 87 7.05 -20.45 -4.76
CA PRO A 87 6.79 -19.98 -6.12
C PRO A 87 5.42 -19.27 -6.22
N ILE A 88 5.32 -18.27 -7.12
CA ILE A 88 4.05 -17.64 -7.49
C ILE A 88 3.78 -17.91 -8.96
N ALA A 89 2.79 -18.76 -9.27
CA ALA A 89 2.41 -18.97 -10.66
C ALA A 89 1.83 -17.68 -11.25
N ALA A 90 2.28 -17.26 -12.43
CA ALA A 90 1.62 -16.18 -13.17
C ALA A 90 0.14 -16.52 -13.38
N GLY A 91 -0.75 -15.54 -13.24
CA GLY A 91 -2.20 -15.74 -13.23
C GLY A 91 -2.80 -16.09 -11.87
N SER A 92 -1.99 -16.41 -10.85
CA SER A 92 -2.49 -16.64 -9.49
C SER A 92 -2.83 -15.34 -8.76
N THR A 93 -3.64 -15.46 -7.71
CA THR A 93 -3.99 -14.36 -6.82
C THR A 93 -3.08 -14.38 -5.60
N ILE A 94 -2.53 -13.22 -5.27
CA ILE A 94 -1.87 -12.93 -4.00
C ILE A 94 -2.88 -12.21 -3.12
N ASN A 95 -2.97 -12.61 -1.86
CA ASN A 95 -3.71 -11.87 -0.85
C ASN A 95 -2.71 -11.22 0.11
N PHE A 96 -3.08 -10.09 0.68
CA PHE A 96 -2.38 -9.48 1.79
C PHE A 96 -3.37 -8.82 2.73
N HIS A 97 -2.96 -8.64 3.98
CA HIS A 97 -3.74 -8.04 5.02
C HIS A 97 -3.08 -6.73 5.44
N TRP A 98 -3.86 -5.66 5.41
CA TRP A 98 -3.53 -4.38 6.00
C TRP A 98 -3.99 -4.38 7.45
N THR A 99 -3.19 -3.80 8.35
CA THR A 99 -3.66 -3.48 9.69
C THR A 99 -4.84 -2.52 9.64
N THR A 100 -5.55 -2.35 10.77
CA THR A 100 -6.75 -1.51 10.87
C THR A 100 -6.58 -0.19 10.13
N TRP A 101 -7.42 0.02 9.11
CA TRP A 101 -7.39 1.23 8.29
C TRP A 101 -8.43 2.25 8.81
N PRO A 102 -8.07 3.53 9.01
CA PRO A 102 -9.00 4.54 9.51
C PRO A 102 -10.14 4.79 8.51
N ASP A 103 -11.35 5.00 9.03
CA ASP A 103 -12.53 5.29 8.23
C ASP A 103 -12.47 6.64 7.50
N SER A 104 -11.72 7.59 8.04
CA SER A 104 -11.48 8.90 7.42
C SER A 104 -10.56 8.83 6.21
N HIS A 105 -9.74 7.79 6.05
CA HIS A 105 -8.64 7.72 5.08
C HIS A 105 -9.08 7.21 3.69
N HIS A 106 -10.21 7.74 3.22
CA HIS A 106 -10.80 7.42 1.93
C HIS A 106 -9.82 7.59 0.78
N GLY A 107 -9.75 6.61 -0.12
CA GLY A 107 -9.02 6.74 -1.36
C GLY A 107 -8.77 5.44 -2.14
N PRO A 108 -7.98 5.50 -3.22
CA PRO A 108 -7.74 4.36 -4.08
C PRO A 108 -6.72 3.38 -3.48
N ILE A 109 -6.76 2.15 -4.00
CA ILE A 109 -5.76 1.12 -3.78
C ILE A 109 -5.20 0.69 -5.14
N MET A 110 -3.88 0.72 -5.29
CA MET A 110 -3.19 0.29 -6.51
C MET A 110 -2.11 -0.74 -6.21
N SER A 111 -1.80 -1.56 -7.20
CA SER A 111 -0.69 -2.51 -7.14
C SER A 111 0.15 -2.47 -8.39
N TYR A 112 1.47 -2.56 -8.19
CA TYR A 112 2.47 -2.45 -9.22
C TYR A 112 3.47 -3.59 -9.10
N LEU A 113 4.05 -3.96 -10.23
CA LEU A 113 5.24 -4.82 -10.28
C LEU A 113 6.40 -4.05 -10.91
N ALA A 114 7.60 -4.32 -10.43
CA ALA A 114 8.84 -3.94 -11.11
C ALA A 114 9.77 -5.14 -11.21
N ALA A 115 10.24 -5.45 -12.42
CA ALA A 115 11.19 -6.53 -12.62
C ALA A 115 12.55 -6.15 -12.00
N CYS A 116 13.11 -7.04 -11.19
CA CYS A 116 14.43 -6.81 -10.57
C CYS A 116 15.58 -7.00 -11.56
N ASN A 117 15.34 -7.68 -12.70
CA ASN A 117 16.35 -8.03 -13.70
C ASN A 117 17.60 -8.71 -13.09
N GLY A 118 17.38 -9.51 -12.07
CA GLY A 118 18.41 -10.04 -11.19
C GLY A 118 17.82 -10.33 -9.81
N ASP A 119 18.62 -10.13 -8.78
CA ASP A 119 18.21 -10.36 -7.39
C ASP A 119 17.59 -9.08 -6.77
N CYS A 120 16.31 -9.15 -6.41
CA CYS A 120 15.61 -8.11 -5.65
C CYS A 120 16.25 -7.82 -4.27
N ALA A 121 17.01 -8.75 -3.68
CA ALA A 121 17.69 -8.51 -2.40
C ALA A 121 18.87 -7.51 -2.49
N SER A 122 19.29 -7.18 -3.72
CA SER A 122 20.37 -6.23 -4.02
C SER A 122 20.03 -5.21 -5.11
N VAL A 123 18.80 -5.21 -5.64
CA VAL A 123 18.39 -4.29 -6.71
C VAL A 123 18.43 -2.83 -6.26
N ASN A 124 18.93 -1.94 -7.11
CA ASN A 124 18.83 -0.51 -6.86
C ASN A 124 17.38 -0.05 -7.03
N LYS A 125 16.68 0.24 -5.92
CA LYS A 125 15.27 0.62 -5.93
C LYS A 125 14.95 1.82 -6.82
N ARG A 126 15.90 2.74 -7.02
CA ARG A 126 15.75 3.93 -7.88
C ARG A 126 15.69 3.60 -9.37
N GLN A 127 16.15 2.41 -9.77
CA GLN A 127 16.13 1.95 -11.16
C GLN A 127 14.94 1.03 -11.46
N LEU A 128 14.15 0.65 -10.45
CA LEU A 128 12.93 -0.13 -10.63
C LEU A 128 11.93 0.65 -11.49
N LYS A 129 11.44 -0.02 -12.53
CA LYS A 129 10.41 0.49 -13.43
C LYS A 129 9.10 -0.23 -13.13
N TRP A 130 8.13 0.52 -12.63
CA TRP A 130 6.86 0.05 -12.11
C TRP A 130 5.79 0.09 -13.20
N PHE A 131 5.14 -1.05 -13.43
CA PHE A 131 3.92 -1.13 -14.24
C PHE A 131 2.75 -1.52 -13.33
N LYS A 132 1.60 -0.88 -13.56
CA LYS A 132 0.41 -1.06 -12.75
C LYS A 132 -0.32 -2.35 -13.15
N ILE A 133 -0.66 -3.20 -12.19
CA ILE A 133 -1.33 -4.50 -12.41
C ILE A 133 -2.73 -4.57 -11.82
N ALA A 134 -3.07 -3.69 -10.89
CA ALA A 134 -4.41 -3.55 -10.34
C ALA A 134 -4.64 -2.11 -9.88
N GLU A 135 -5.88 -1.65 -10.00
CA GLU A 135 -6.34 -0.40 -9.44
C GLU A 135 -7.82 -0.47 -9.06
N ARG A 136 -8.16 0.13 -7.93
CA ARG A 136 -9.53 0.38 -7.49
C ARG A 136 -9.57 1.79 -6.91
N GLY A 137 -10.53 2.60 -7.33
CA GLY A 137 -10.65 4.00 -6.92
C GLY A 137 -11.98 4.28 -6.25
N GLN A 138 -12.59 5.40 -6.61
CA GLN A 138 -13.91 5.78 -6.15
C GLN A 138 -14.99 4.80 -6.65
N LEU A 139 -15.89 4.40 -5.75
CA LEU A 139 -16.98 3.45 -5.98
C LEU A 139 -18.33 4.15 -6.08
N SER A 140 -18.52 5.22 -5.31
CA SER A 140 -19.68 6.11 -5.39
C SER A 140 -19.29 7.55 -5.07
N TYR A 141 -20.10 8.49 -5.55
CA TYR A 141 -19.95 9.90 -5.20
C TYR A 141 -20.49 10.19 -3.81
N GLY A 142 -19.98 11.24 -3.18
CA GLY A 142 -20.55 11.77 -1.96
C GLY A 142 -21.98 12.28 -2.18
N ALA A 143 -22.75 12.34 -1.09
CA ALA A 143 -24.09 12.93 -1.11
C ALA A 143 -24.08 14.47 -1.16
N GLY A 144 -22.91 15.09 -1.35
CA GLY A 144 -22.68 16.52 -1.22
C GLY A 144 -22.63 17.01 0.23
N GLY A 145 -22.41 18.32 0.39
CA GLY A 145 -22.43 18.97 1.71
C GLY A 145 -21.26 18.58 2.63
N GLY A 146 -20.09 18.33 2.06
CA GLY A 146 -18.89 17.99 2.83
C GLY A 146 -18.73 16.50 3.13
N LYS A 147 -19.53 15.62 2.52
CA LYS A 147 -19.49 14.17 2.72
C LYS A 147 -18.78 13.48 1.57
N SER A 148 -17.82 12.62 1.88
CA SER A 148 -17.18 11.72 0.91
C SER A 148 -18.14 10.64 0.43
N GLY A 149 -17.88 10.15 -0.78
CA GLY A 149 -18.47 8.90 -1.27
C GLY A 149 -17.76 7.66 -0.72
N THR A 150 -17.99 6.52 -1.36
CA THR A 150 -17.28 5.26 -1.02
C THR A 150 -16.11 4.99 -1.95
N TRP A 151 -15.08 4.36 -1.43
CA TRP A 151 -13.75 4.18 -2.02
C TRP A 151 -13.25 2.74 -1.85
N ALA A 152 -12.12 2.44 -2.51
CA ALA A 152 -11.50 1.12 -2.44
C ALA A 152 -11.10 0.72 -1.02
N ASP A 153 -10.66 1.67 -0.18
CA ASP A 153 -10.34 1.38 1.22
C ASP A 153 -11.59 1.08 2.07
N ASP A 154 -12.79 1.49 1.65
CA ASP A 154 -14.03 1.05 2.31
C ASP A 154 -14.29 -0.44 2.09
N GLU A 155 -14.00 -0.95 0.88
CA GLU A 155 -14.03 -2.41 0.60
C GLU A 155 -12.97 -3.14 1.44
N LEU A 156 -11.76 -2.56 1.58
CA LEU A 156 -10.69 -3.08 2.45
C LEU A 156 -11.14 -3.17 3.91
N ARG A 157 -11.71 -2.09 4.46
CA ARG A 157 -12.22 -2.06 5.85
C ARG A 157 -13.34 -3.05 6.06
N ALA A 158 -14.30 -3.14 5.13
CA ALA A 158 -15.38 -4.12 5.17
C ALA A 158 -14.87 -5.56 5.14
N ALA A 159 -13.73 -5.80 4.48
CA ALA A 159 -13.04 -7.08 4.44
C ALA A 159 -12.03 -7.28 5.59
N ASN A 160 -12.08 -6.44 6.64
CA ASN A 160 -11.15 -6.48 7.78
C ASN A 160 -9.68 -6.49 7.33
N GLY A 161 -9.30 -5.54 6.47
CA GLY A 161 -7.92 -5.38 6.01
C GLY A 161 -7.51 -6.31 4.87
N ALA A 162 -8.33 -7.29 4.48
CA ALA A 162 -7.99 -8.21 3.39
C ALA A 162 -8.07 -7.53 2.01
N TRP A 163 -7.04 -7.70 1.20
CA TRP A 163 -6.99 -7.27 -0.19
C TRP A 163 -6.36 -8.33 -1.09
N SER A 164 -6.79 -8.39 -2.35
CA SER A 164 -6.37 -9.42 -3.30
C SER A 164 -5.93 -8.80 -4.63
N VAL A 165 -4.87 -9.34 -5.20
CA VAL A 165 -4.33 -8.91 -6.50
C VAL A 165 -3.99 -10.11 -7.35
N LYS A 166 -4.45 -10.12 -8.59
CA LYS A 166 -4.09 -11.13 -9.58
C LYS A 166 -2.76 -10.76 -10.24
N ILE A 167 -1.79 -11.67 -10.22
CA ILE A 167 -0.57 -11.54 -11.01
C ILE A 167 -0.93 -11.77 -12.48
N PRO A 168 -0.57 -10.87 -13.41
CA PRO A 168 -0.91 -11.04 -14.82
C PRO A 168 -0.38 -12.38 -15.35
N SER A 169 -1.17 -13.09 -16.15
CA SER A 169 -0.76 -14.39 -16.69
C SER A 169 0.26 -14.27 -17.82
N SER A 170 0.32 -13.13 -18.50
CA SER A 170 1.19 -12.97 -19.68
C SER A 170 2.61 -12.52 -19.37
N ILE A 171 2.88 -12.04 -18.14
CA ILE A 171 4.22 -11.53 -17.78
C ILE A 171 5.25 -12.66 -17.78
N LYS A 172 6.49 -12.29 -18.12
CA LYS A 172 7.63 -13.19 -18.06
C LYS A 172 7.88 -13.67 -16.62
N ALA A 173 8.19 -14.95 -16.43
CA ALA A 173 8.71 -15.44 -15.15
C ALA A 173 9.97 -14.66 -14.71
N GLY A 174 10.14 -14.47 -13.41
CA GLY A 174 11.28 -13.76 -12.86
C GLY A 174 11.08 -13.25 -11.44
N ASN A 175 12.08 -12.54 -10.97
CA ASN A 175 12.06 -11.86 -9.68
C ASN A 175 11.48 -10.46 -9.86
N TYR A 176 10.46 -10.13 -9.06
CA TYR A 176 9.78 -8.85 -9.06
C TYR A 176 9.71 -8.27 -7.65
N VAL A 177 9.71 -6.94 -7.57
CA VAL A 177 9.17 -6.24 -6.41
C VAL A 177 7.69 -5.97 -6.67
N LEU A 178 6.83 -6.46 -5.78
CA LEU A 178 5.43 -6.09 -5.69
C LEU A 178 5.31 -4.86 -4.79
N ARG A 179 4.58 -3.83 -5.25
CA ARG A 179 4.24 -2.64 -4.46
C ARG A 179 2.74 -2.52 -4.40
N ASN A 180 2.16 -2.65 -3.22
CA ASN A 180 0.77 -2.30 -2.95
C ASN A 180 0.71 -0.95 -2.24
N GLU A 181 -0.26 -0.12 -2.57
CA GLU A 181 -0.35 1.23 -2.02
C GLU A 181 -1.81 1.66 -1.86
N ILE A 182 -2.08 2.27 -0.71
CA ILE A 182 -3.26 3.09 -0.47
C ILE A 182 -2.85 4.56 -0.58
N ILE A 183 -3.67 5.40 -1.21
CA ILE A 183 -3.53 6.85 -1.14
C ILE A 183 -4.71 7.40 -0.34
N ALA A 184 -4.48 7.99 0.83
CA ALA A 184 -5.53 8.65 1.60
C ALA A 184 -5.71 10.10 1.14
N LEU A 185 -6.96 10.46 0.83
CA LEU A 185 -7.32 11.73 0.19
C LEU A 185 -8.05 12.71 1.12
N HIS A 186 -8.17 12.40 2.42
CA HIS A 186 -8.90 13.23 3.39
C HIS A 186 -8.36 14.65 3.53
N SER A 187 -7.08 14.88 3.21
CA SER A 187 -6.46 16.21 3.17
C SER A 187 -6.05 16.65 1.76
N ALA A 188 -6.40 15.88 0.73
CA ALA A 188 -5.92 16.07 -0.64
C ALA A 188 -6.55 17.25 -1.38
N TYR A 189 -7.44 18.01 -0.74
CA TYR A 189 -7.91 19.30 -1.26
C TYR A 189 -6.79 20.36 -1.25
N ASP A 190 -5.78 20.19 -0.40
CA ASP A 190 -4.57 21.00 -0.37
C ASP A 190 -3.46 20.33 -1.21
N VAL A 191 -2.77 21.13 -2.03
CA VAL A 191 -1.66 20.64 -2.87
C VAL A 191 -0.56 20.08 -1.97
N GLY A 192 -0.09 18.87 -2.29
CA GLY A 192 1.01 18.22 -1.57
C GLY A 192 0.61 17.55 -0.24
N ALA A 193 -0.68 17.54 0.10
CA ALA A 193 -1.19 17.00 1.35
C ALA A 193 -1.81 15.59 1.26
N ALA A 194 -2.03 15.03 0.05
CA ALA A 194 -2.39 13.62 -0.10
C ALA A 194 -1.31 12.72 0.53
N GLN A 195 -1.74 11.59 1.10
CA GLN A 195 -0.90 10.71 1.92
C GLN A 195 -0.76 9.35 1.24
N LEU A 196 0.46 8.94 0.90
CA LEU A 196 0.74 7.74 0.13
C LEU A 196 1.40 6.68 1.01
N TYR A 197 0.87 5.45 0.99
CA TYR A 197 1.32 4.34 1.83
C TYR A 197 1.85 3.18 0.99
N PRO A 198 3.02 3.31 0.35
CA PRO A 198 3.61 2.22 -0.41
C PRO A 198 4.13 1.11 0.50
N GLN A 199 3.81 -0.14 0.18
CA GLN A 199 4.30 -1.36 0.84
C GLN A 199 4.90 -2.29 -0.21
N CYS A 200 6.18 -2.60 -0.07
CA CYS A 200 6.91 -3.42 -1.04
C CYS A 200 7.21 -4.82 -0.51
N ALA A 201 7.17 -5.83 -1.39
CA ALA A 201 7.60 -7.19 -1.09
C ALA A 201 8.32 -7.83 -2.30
N ASN A 202 9.29 -8.69 -2.01
CA ASN A 202 9.95 -9.49 -3.05
C ASN A 202 9.13 -10.74 -3.38
N ILE A 203 8.89 -10.95 -4.68
CA ILE A 203 8.17 -12.12 -5.18
C ILE A 203 8.93 -12.79 -6.33
N LYS A 204 8.77 -14.10 -6.46
CA LYS A 204 9.31 -14.88 -7.59
C LYS A 204 8.16 -15.50 -8.38
N VAL A 205 7.94 -14.94 -9.56
CA VAL A 205 6.91 -15.39 -10.50
C VAL A 205 7.44 -16.54 -11.36
N THR A 206 6.67 -17.62 -11.46
CA THR A 206 6.96 -18.80 -12.29
C THR A 206 5.88 -18.99 -13.37
N GLY A 207 6.22 -19.73 -14.44
CA GLY A 207 5.32 -19.89 -15.58
C GLY A 207 5.08 -18.57 -16.33
N GLY A 208 3.85 -18.36 -16.80
CA GLY A 208 3.44 -17.13 -17.47
C GLY A 208 3.79 -17.07 -18.95
N GLY A 209 3.94 -15.85 -19.46
CA GLY A 209 4.15 -15.58 -20.88
C GLY A 209 5.49 -14.92 -21.17
N LYS A 210 5.51 -14.05 -22.18
CA LYS A 210 6.71 -13.32 -22.63
C LYS A 210 6.58 -11.80 -22.47
N ALA A 211 5.47 -11.30 -21.91
CA ALA A 211 5.26 -9.88 -21.79
C ALA A 211 6.27 -9.27 -20.81
N THR A 212 6.84 -8.14 -21.23
CA THR A 212 7.71 -7.28 -20.43
C THR A 212 7.12 -5.88 -20.48
N PRO A 213 6.11 -5.58 -19.64
CA PRO A 213 5.43 -4.29 -19.70
C PRO A 213 6.40 -3.14 -19.46
N ASP A 214 6.24 -2.06 -20.22
CA ASP A 214 6.96 -0.82 -19.94
C ASP A 214 6.55 -0.29 -18.57
N GLY A 215 7.53 0.15 -17.79
CA GLY A 215 7.30 0.68 -16.46
C GLY A 215 7.88 2.08 -16.28
N VAL A 216 7.41 2.76 -15.24
CA VAL A 216 7.80 4.13 -14.87
C VAL A 216 8.71 4.08 -13.64
N ILE A 217 9.74 4.92 -13.59
CA ILE A 217 10.60 5.02 -12.39
C ILE A 217 9.75 5.49 -11.21
N GLY A 218 10.01 4.96 -10.00
CA GLY A 218 9.16 5.22 -8.84
C GLY A 218 8.94 6.71 -8.51
N THR A 219 9.97 7.54 -8.63
CA THR A 219 9.90 9.00 -8.41
C THR A 219 9.21 9.78 -9.53
N ALA A 220 8.70 9.08 -10.55
CA ALA A 220 7.91 9.63 -11.65
C ALA A 220 6.52 8.98 -11.73
N LEU A 221 6.13 8.17 -10.73
CA LEU A 221 4.79 7.58 -10.66
C LEU A 221 3.72 8.67 -10.51
N TYR A 222 4.01 9.71 -9.73
CA TYR A 222 3.02 10.72 -9.34
C TYR A 222 3.58 12.13 -9.48
N ASN A 223 2.68 13.07 -9.74
CA ASN A 223 2.88 14.50 -9.52
C ASN A 223 1.92 14.98 -8.44
N GLN A 224 2.35 15.90 -7.57
CA GLN A 224 1.49 16.47 -6.53
C GLN A 224 0.25 17.19 -7.07
N ASN A 225 0.27 17.61 -8.33
CA ASN A 225 -0.84 18.26 -9.03
C ASN A 225 -1.64 17.30 -9.93
N ASP A 226 -1.34 16.00 -9.93
CA ASP A 226 -2.16 15.04 -10.67
C ASP A 226 -3.62 15.14 -10.17
N PRO A 227 -4.62 15.04 -11.06
CA PRO A 227 -6.03 15.24 -10.68
C PRO A 227 -6.55 14.19 -9.69
N GLY A 228 -5.88 13.04 -9.56
CA GLY A 228 -6.16 12.04 -8.53
C GLY A 228 -5.35 12.22 -7.24
N ILE A 229 -4.35 13.10 -7.22
CA ILE A 229 -3.51 13.40 -6.06
C ILE A 229 -3.96 14.71 -5.40
N HIS A 230 -4.20 15.77 -6.18
CA HIS A 230 -4.86 16.99 -5.71
C HIS A 230 -6.37 16.85 -5.98
N TYR A 231 -7.07 16.27 -5.01
CA TYR A 231 -8.48 15.92 -5.15
C TYR A 231 -9.26 16.22 -3.88
N ASN A 232 -10.34 16.99 -4.02
CA ASN A 232 -11.28 17.25 -2.92
C ASN A 232 -12.42 16.22 -2.95
N ILE A 233 -12.35 15.23 -2.04
CA ILE A 233 -13.36 14.17 -1.85
C ILE A 233 -14.67 14.64 -1.23
N TYR A 234 -14.72 15.85 -0.69
CA TYR A 234 -15.88 16.38 0.05
C TYR A 234 -16.84 17.20 -0.82
N ASN A 235 -16.52 17.33 -2.11
CA ASN A 235 -17.27 18.13 -3.08
C ASN A 235 -17.16 17.49 -4.48
N ASP A 236 -17.44 16.18 -4.55
CA ASP A 236 -17.31 15.35 -5.75
C ASP A 236 -18.64 14.95 -6.40
N GLU A 237 -19.77 15.41 -5.86
CA GLU A 237 -21.13 15.11 -6.32
C GLU A 237 -21.42 15.51 -7.78
N SER A 238 -20.60 16.37 -8.37
CA SER A 238 -20.76 16.92 -9.73
C SER A 238 -19.51 16.78 -10.59
N LYS A 239 -18.50 16.01 -10.14
CA LYS A 239 -17.22 15.88 -10.83
C LYS A 239 -17.19 14.71 -11.81
N PRO A 240 -16.29 14.75 -12.81
CA PRO A 240 -16.00 13.56 -13.62
C PRO A 240 -15.50 12.42 -12.73
N VAL A 241 -15.59 11.19 -13.24
CA VAL A 241 -15.04 9.97 -12.62
C VAL A 241 -13.62 10.24 -12.10
N TYR A 242 -13.36 9.90 -10.84
CA TYR A 242 -12.05 10.01 -10.22
C TYR A 242 -10.96 9.37 -11.09
N GLN A 243 -9.92 10.15 -11.40
CA GLN A 243 -8.80 9.69 -12.21
C GLN A 243 -7.77 9.05 -11.30
N ILE A 244 -7.71 7.72 -11.30
CA ILE A 244 -6.71 6.99 -10.50
C ILE A 244 -5.30 7.41 -10.97
N PRO A 245 -4.43 7.89 -10.07
CA PRO A 245 -3.12 8.42 -10.45
C PRO A 245 -2.16 7.29 -10.88
N GLY A 246 -1.02 7.68 -11.46
CA GLY A 246 0.00 6.74 -11.93
C GLY A 246 -0.18 6.29 -13.38
N PRO A 247 0.71 5.40 -13.86
CA PRO A 247 0.66 4.90 -15.24
C PRO A 247 -0.62 4.12 -15.51
N LYS A 248 -0.90 3.91 -16.81
CA LYS A 248 -2.03 3.09 -17.26
C LYS A 248 -1.94 1.67 -16.70
N LEU A 249 -3.10 1.10 -16.38
CA LEU A 249 -3.22 -0.31 -16.02
C LEU A 249 -2.74 -1.20 -17.18
N PHE A 250 -1.87 -2.15 -16.86
CA PHE A 250 -1.45 -3.18 -17.80
C PHE A 250 -2.53 -4.27 -17.90
N THR A 251 -2.89 -4.65 -19.12
CA THR A 251 -4.08 -5.48 -19.40
C THR A 251 -3.76 -6.91 -19.89
N GLY A 252 -2.54 -7.43 -19.70
CA GLY A 252 -2.12 -8.76 -20.21
C GLY A 252 -1.61 -9.76 -19.18
#